data_AF-A0A971KAT2-F1
#
_entry.id   AF-A0A971KAT2-F1
#
_cell.length_a   1.000
_cell.length_b   1.000
_cell.length_c   1.000
_cell.angle_alpha   90.00
_cell.angle_beta   90.00
_cell.angle_gamma   90.00
#
_symmetry.space_group_name_H-M   'P 1'
#
loop_
_entity.id
_entity.type
_entity.pdbx_description
1 polymer ?
#
loop_
_entity_poly.entity_id
_entity_poly.type
_entity_poly.pdbx_seq_one_letter_code
_entity_poly.pdbx_strand_id
1 'polypeptide(L)'
;MTFAEAAVAILEEAGHPLHFREITQRAMAQELVEIQGLTPWNSMNGALRRMIRAQPGSSPVVSLGGGRFALRSWNLPGEEILTGIDEDDLTNNDTLGTITYTPRIQQDIERGMHKLMMDGVSAAKTVANLMVPVTTEYQPLHSTLSTILGTGLVSVVWGLGLAASRKPTSMGLADTLLTVGLAESAAAVASLHQLSRSETEVSAGQMSMRQVSSQMHAYDRVLGYGTTLGFLALGLGLFMQVAAPSQSRSKGAAAGLISHGLMLGLMTWRAARRACRRNR
;
A
#
# COMPACT_ATOMS: atom_id res chain seq x y z
N MET A 1 -35.00 4.00 -9.08
CA MET A 1 -35.37 2.58 -9.25
C MET A 1 -34.37 1.71 -8.50
N THR A 2 -34.68 0.44 -8.24
CA THR A 2 -33.68 -0.49 -7.69
C THR A 2 -32.67 -0.91 -8.77
N PHE A 3 -31.48 -1.39 -8.38
CA PHE A 3 -30.48 -1.90 -9.35
C PHE A 3 -31.05 -3.00 -10.27
N ALA A 4 -31.90 -3.87 -9.72
CA ALA A 4 -32.44 -4.99 -10.47
C ALA A 4 -33.53 -4.54 -11.46
N GLU A 5 -34.37 -3.58 -11.09
CA GLU A 5 -35.32 -2.93 -12.01
C GLU A 5 -34.60 -2.18 -13.14
N ALA A 6 -33.56 -1.41 -12.81
CA ALA A 6 -32.76 -0.70 -13.80
C ALA A 6 -32.08 -1.67 -14.77
N ALA A 7 -31.59 -2.82 -14.28
CA ALA A 7 -30.98 -3.82 -15.13
C ALA A 7 -31.96 -4.43 -16.14
N VAL A 8 -33.21 -4.67 -15.74
CA VAL A 8 -34.26 -5.16 -16.66
C VAL A 8 -34.51 -4.14 -17.76
N ALA A 9 -34.70 -2.86 -17.42
CA ALA A 9 -34.91 -1.79 -18.39
C ALA A 9 -33.76 -1.67 -19.41
N ILE A 10 -32.51 -1.74 -18.93
CA ILE A 10 -31.33 -1.69 -19.80
C ILE A 10 -31.22 -2.93 -20.71
N LEU A 11 -31.58 -4.12 -20.21
CA LEU A 11 -31.58 -5.33 -21.03
C LEU A 11 -32.70 -5.29 -22.09
N GLU A 12 -33.87 -4.76 -21.74
CA GLU A 12 -34.98 -4.55 -22.68
C GLU A 12 -34.59 -3.58 -23.81
N GLU A 13 -33.93 -2.48 -23.47
CA GLU A 13 -33.42 -1.52 -24.46
C GLU A 13 -32.31 -2.12 -25.34
N ALA A 14 -31.40 -2.89 -24.75
CA ALA A 14 -30.26 -3.44 -25.48
C ALA A 14 -30.66 -4.53 -26.48
N GLY A 15 -31.69 -5.33 -26.18
CA GLY A 15 -32.15 -6.42 -27.06
C GLY A 15 -31.15 -7.58 -27.23
N HIS A 16 -30.03 -7.58 -26.50
CA HIS A 16 -29.04 -8.64 -26.51
C HIS A 16 -28.37 -8.80 -25.13
N PRO A 17 -27.72 -9.95 -24.84
CA PRO A 17 -27.08 -10.16 -23.55
C PRO A 17 -25.97 -9.15 -23.27
N LEU A 18 -25.91 -8.66 -22.04
CA LEU A 18 -24.94 -7.67 -21.59
C LEU A 18 -24.14 -8.17 -20.40
N HIS A 19 -22.89 -7.72 -20.30
CA HIS A 19 -22.09 -7.94 -19.11
C HIS A 19 -22.53 -6.98 -18.00
N PHE A 20 -22.54 -7.42 -16.73
CA PHE A 20 -23.04 -6.58 -15.62
C PHE A 20 -22.38 -5.20 -15.51
N ARG A 21 -21.11 -5.08 -15.89
CA ARG A 21 -20.38 -3.80 -15.95
C ARG A 21 -20.99 -2.84 -16.96
N GLU A 22 -21.38 -3.36 -18.12
CA GLU A 22 -22.00 -2.57 -19.18
C GLU A 22 -23.43 -2.17 -18.80
N ILE A 23 -24.18 -3.09 -18.18
CA ILE A 23 -25.51 -2.79 -17.61
C ILE A 23 -25.42 -1.65 -16.59
N THR A 24 -24.42 -1.72 -15.70
CA THR A 24 -24.16 -0.67 -14.70
C THR A 24 -23.84 0.66 -15.37
N GLN A 25 -22.98 0.67 -16.37
CA GLN A 25 -22.57 1.88 -17.07
C GLN A 25 -23.75 2.57 -17.78
N ARG A 26 -24.61 1.81 -18.45
CA ARG A 26 -25.80 2.35 -19.12
C ARG A 26 -26.84 2.84 -18.11
N ALA A 27 -27.07 2.09 -17.03
CA ALA A 27 -27.97 2.51 -15.96
C ALA A 27 -27.51 3.81 -15.27
N MET A 28 -26.20 4.02 -15.18
CA MET A 28 -25.62 5.29 -14.69
C MET A 28 -25.78 6.42 -15.71
N ALA A 29 -25.49 6.15 -16.98
CA ALA A 29 -25.59 7.16 -18.04
C ALA A 29 -27.03 7.67 -18.22
N GLN A 30 -28.02 6.84 -17.89
CA GLN A 30 -29.44 7.17 -17.94
C GLN A 30 -30.02 7.60 -16.59
N GLU A 31 -29.18 7.76 -15.56
CA GLU A 31 -29.58 8.18 -14.21
C GLU A 31 -30.71 7.33 -13.57
N LEU A 32 -30.80 6.05 -13.94
CA LEU A 32 -31.86 5.14 -13.47
C LEU A 32 -31.68 4.72 -12.00
N VAL A 33 -30.44 4.81 -11.50
CA VAL A 33 -30.03 4.35 -10.18
C VAL A 33 -29.21 5.42 -9.47
N GLU A 34 -29.58 5.72 -8.23
CA GLU A 34 -28.80 6.60 -7.36
C GLU A 34 -27.72 5.77 -6.64
N ILE A 35 -26.45 6.18 -6.76
CA ILE A 35 -25.31 5.40 -6.29
C ILE A 35 -24.69 6.05 -5.06
N GLN A 36 -24.72 5.32 -3.94
CA GLN A 36 -24.05 5.68 -2.69
C GLN A 36 -22.93 4.65 -2.43
N GLY A 37 -21.83 4.70 -3.20
CA GLY A 37 -20.71 3.76 -2.99
C GLY A 37 -19.60 3.83 -4.05
N LEU A 38 -18.44 3.25 -3.70
CA LEU A 38 -17.23 3.26 -4.54
C LEU A 38 -17.25 2.27 -5.72
N THR A 39 -18.09 1.22 -5.68
CA THR A 39 -18.08 0.12 -6.68
C THR A 39 -19.49 -0.32 -7.15
N PRO A 40 -20.19 0.52 -7.94
CA PRO A 40 -21.58 0.25 -8.35
C PRO A 40 -21.78 -1.04 -9.15
N TRP A 41 -20.77 -1.50 -9.87
CA TRP A 41 -20.82 -2.75 -10.66
C TRP A 41 -20.95 -4.01 -9.78
N ASN A 42 -20.36 -4.01 -8.58
CA ASN A 42 -20.50 -5.13 -7.64
C ASN A 42 -21.92 -5.20 -7.09
N SER A 43 -22.50 -4.04 -6.77
CA SER A 43 -23.90 -3.91 -6.34
C SER A 43 -24.87 -4.40 -7.40
N MET A 44 -24.63 -4.04 -8.68
CA MET A 44 -25.44 -4.48 -9.82
C MET A 44 -25.40 -6.01 -10.00
N ASN A 45 -24.20 -6.63 -10.03
CA ASN A 45 -24.05 -8.08 -10.16
C ASN A 45 -24.73 -8.83 -9.01
N GLY A 46 -24.52 -8.38 -7.77
CA GLY A 46 -25.16 -8.97 -6.60
C GLY A 46 -26.68 -8.86 -6.63
N ALA A 47 -27.22 -7.71 -7.08
CA ALA A 47 -28.67 -7.51 -7.22
C ALA A 47 -29.30 -8.46 -8.24
N LEU A 48 -28.68 -8.61 -9.41
CA LEU A 48 -29.13 -9.54 -10.45
C LEU A 48 -29.11 -11.00 -9.97
N ARG A 49 -28.02 -11.43 -9.33
CA ARG A 49 -27.92 -12.80 -8.78
C ARG A 49 -28.94 -13.06 -7.68
N ARG A 50 -29.19 -12.09 -6.79
CA ARG A 50 -30.26 -12.21 -5.78
C ARG A 50 -31.64 -12.30 -6.41
N MET A 51 -31.92 -11.51 -7.46
CA MET A 51 -33.18 -11.57 -8.18
C MET A 51 -33.42 -12.94 -8.83
N ILE A 52 -32.37 -13.54 -9.41
CA ILE A 52 -32.44 -14.90 -9.99
C ILE A 52 -32.71 -15.94 -8.89
N ARG A 53 -31.99 -15.87 -7.77
CA ARG A 53 -32.14 -16.82 -6.65
C ARG A 53 -33.47 -16.67 -5.91
N ALA A 54 -34.01 -15.47 -5.81
CA ALA A 54 -35.29 -15.22 -5.15
C ALA A 54 -36.46 -15.82 -5.94
N GLN A 55 -36.32 -15.98 -7.26
CA GLN A 55 -37.36 -16.48 -8.16
C GLN A 55 -36.76 -17.48 -9.17
N PRO A 56 -36.33 -18.67 -8.74
CA PRO A 56 -35.82 -19.70 -9.64
C PRO A 56 -36.87 -20.04 -10.70
N GLY A 57 -36.47 -20.16 -11.96
CA GLY A 57 -37.38 -20.44 -13.09
C GLY A 57 -38.35 -19.30 -13.50
N SER A 58 -38.67 -18.37 -12.60
CA SER A 58 -39.65 -17.28 -12.84
C SER A 58 -39.03 -15.88 -12.92
N SER A 59 -37.74 -15.74 -12.60
CA SER A 59 -37.03 -14.46 -12.66
C SER A 59 -37.02 -13.89 -14.08
N PRO A 60 -37.25 -12.57 -14.28
CA PRO A 60 -37.21 -11.95 -15.60
C PRO A 60 -35.82 -11.99 -16.26
N VAL A 61 -34.77 -12.23 -15.47
CA VAL A 61 -33.38 -12.29 -15.93
C VAL A 61 -32.84 -13.72 -15.77
N VAL A 62 -31.93 -14.11 -16.66
CA VAL A 62 -31.13 -15.34 -16.60
C VAL A 62 -29.64 -15.01 -16.66
N SER A 63 -28.81 -15.84 -16.01
CA SER A 63 -27.35 -15.79 -16.12
C SER A 63 -26.92 -16.65 -17.31
N LEU A 64 -25.96 -16.16 -18.10
CA LEU A 64 -25.33 -16.92 -19.19
C LEU A 64 -23.90 -17.37 -18.83
N GLY A 65 -23.50 -17.22 -17.56
CA GLY A 65 -22.12 -17.42 -17.14
C GLY A 65 -21.20 -16.24 -17.53
N GLY A 66 -19.97 -16.24 -17.01
CA GLY A 66 -18.96 -15.22 -17.35
C GLY A 66 -19.37 -13.77 -17.07
N GLY A 67 -20.32 -13.54 -16.14
CA GLY A 67 -20.82 -12.20 -15.78
C GLY A 67 -21.81 -11.59 -16.77
N ARG A 68 -22.35 -12.38 -17.71
CA ARG A 68 -23.36 -11.94 -18.69
C ARG A 68 -24.76 -12.30 -18.23
N PHE A 69 -25.69 -11.38 -18.47
CA PHE A 69 -27.10 -11.51 -18.13
C PHE A 69 -27.97 -11.23 -19.35
N ALA A 70 -29.12 -11.88 -19.40
CA ALA A 70 -30.09 -11.78 -20.49
C ALA A 70 -31.53 -11.83 -19.95
N LEU A 71 -32.49 -11.33 -20.73
CA LEU A 71 -33.89 -11.52 -20.39
C LEU A 71 -34.31 -12.97 -20.61
N ARG A 72 -35.11 -13.51 -19.69
CA ARG A 72 -35.68 -14.85 -19.81
C ARG A 72 -36.56 -14.98 -21.05
N SER A 73 -37.26 -13.90 -21.43
CA SER A 73 -38.10 -13.85 -22.63
C SER A 73 -37.36 -14.12 -23.94
N TRP A 74 -36.02 -13.99 -23.96
CA TRP A 74 -35.20 -14.30 -25.14
C TRP A 74 -34.92 -15.80 -25.31
N ASN A 75 -35.33 -16.64 -24.35
CA ASN A 75 -35.24 -18.10 -24.44
C ASN A 75 -33.84 -18.63 -24.79
N LEU A 76 -32.81 -17.93 -24.32
CA LEU A 76 -31.40 -18.33 -24.46
C LEU A 76 -31.08 -19.46 -23.47
N PRO A 77 -30.09 -20.33 -23.77
CA PRO A 77 -29.64 -21.37 -22.85
C PRO A 77 -28.97 -20.70 -21.64
N GLY A 78 -29.80 -20.37 -20.65
CA GLY A 78 -29.35 -19.82 -19.37
C GLY A 78 -28.72 -20.93 -18.53
N GLU A 79 -27.62 -20.60 -17.89
CA GLU A 79 -27.16 -21.38 -16.75
C GLU A 79 -28.14 -21.11 -15.62
N GLU A 80 -29.00 -22.09 -15.35
CA GLU A 80 -29.85 -22.03 -14.18
C GLU A 80 -28.91 -22.08 -12.97
N ILE A 81 -28.89 -21.01 -12.17
CA ILE A 81 -28.17 -20.98 -10.89
C ILE A 81 -28.95 -21.89 -9.93
N LEU A 82 -28.93 -23.19 -10.23
CA LEU A 82 -29.40 -24.23 -9.35
C LEU A 82 -28.40 -24.33 -8.21
N THR A 83 -28.91 -24.68 -7.04
CA THR A 83 -28.20 -24.83 -5.77
C THR A 83 -27.14 -25.94 -5.83
N GLY A 84 -26.14 -25.77 -6.68
CA GLY A 84 -24.80 -26.25 -6.49
C GLY A 84 -24.03 -25.05 -5.99
N ILE A 85 -23.72 -25.08 -4.70
CA ILE A 85 -22.52 -24.51 -4.11
C ILE A 85 -21.48 -24.20 -5.21
N ASP A 86 -21.42 -22.94 -5.64
CA ASP A 86 -20.17 -22.41 -6.10
C ASP A 86 -19.25 -22.53 -4.88
N GLU A 87 -18.10 -23.20 -4.98
CA GLU A 87 -17.12 -23.22 -3.87
C GLU A 87 -16.72 -21.78 -3.44
N ASP A 88 -17.08 -20.78 -4.25
CA ASP A 88 -16.96 -19.35 -4.00
C ASP A 88 -18.12 -18.70 -3.18
N ASP A 89 -19.27 -19.38 -2.99
CA ASP A 89 -20.48 -18.91 -2.26
C ASP A 89 -20.68 -19.63 -0.89
N LEU A 90 -19.93 -20.71 -0.60
CA LEU A 90 -20.01 -21.43 0.70
C LEU A 90 -19.49 -20.67 1.92
N THR A 91 -18.82 -19.53 1.75
CA THR A 91 -18.28 -18.77 2.90
C THR A 91 -19.24 -17.73 3.47
N ASN A 92 -20.45 -17.58 2.91
CA ASN A 92 -21.45 -16.62 3.38
C ASN A 92 -22.80 -17.29 3.64
N ASN A 93 -22.85 -18.13 4.68
CA ASN A 93 -24.14 -18.44 5.29
C ASN A 93 -24.56 -17.26 6.16
N ASP A 94 -25.50 -16.46 5.67
CA ASP A 94 -26.31 -15.59 6.51
C ASP A 94 -27.78 -15.89 6.22
N THR A 95 -28.28 -16.95 6.88
CA THR A 95 -29.71 -17.16 7.09
C THR A 95 -30.10 -16.36 8.33
N LEU A 96 -31.16 -15.55 8.20
CA LEU A 96 -31.71 -14.60 9.17
C LEU A 96 -31.31 -14.81 10.65
N GLY A 97 -30.50 -13.89 11.18
CA GLY A 97 -30.43 -13.60 12.62
C GLY A 97 -29.00 -13.43 13.14
N THR A 98 -28.59 -12.17 13.30
CA THR A 98 -27.30 -11.70 13.86
C THR A 98 -26.22 -11.45 12.82
N ILE A 99 -26.10 -10.19 12.39
CA ILE A 99 -24.98 -9.67 11.59
C ILE A 99 -23.68 -9.89 12.39
N THR A 100 -22.95 -10.95 12.07
CA THR A 100 -21.52 -11.05 12.40
C THR A 100 -20.73 -10.68 11.16
N TYR A 101 -20.33 -9.43 11.11
CA TYR A 101 -19.43 -8.91 10.08
C TYR A 101 -18.04 -9.51 10.28
N THR A 102 -17.71 -10.61 9.60
CA THR A 102 -16.32 -10.95 9.28
C THR A 102 -16.05 -10.60 7.83
N PRO A 103 -15.35 -9.49 7.55
CA PRO A 103 -15.18 -9.02 6.19
C PRO A 103 -14.26 -9.97 5.41
N ARG A 104 -14.68 -10.41 4.22
CA ARG A 104 -13.84 -11.07 3.19
C ARG A 104 -12.61 -10.24 2.80
N ILE A 105 -12.54 -8.97 3.20
CA ILE A 105 -11.32 -8.15 3.13
C ILE A 105 -10.18 -8.82 3.93
N GLN A 106 -10.47 -9.54 5.02
CA GLN A 106 -9.44 -10.15 5.85
C GLN A 106 -8.65 -11.27 5.13
N GLN A 107 -9.29 -12.11 4.31
CA GLN A 107 -8.60 -13.20 3.60
C GLN A 107 -7.78 -12.72 2.39
N ASP A 108 -8.26 -11.72 1.65
CA ASP A 108 -7.48 -11.09 0.57
C ASP A 108 -6.39 -10.16 1.13
N ILE A 109 -6.63 -9.53 2.29
CA ILE A 109 -5.56 -8.88 3.07
C ILE A 109 -4.57 -9.93 3.57
N GLU A 110 -4.99 -11.11 4.02
CA GLU A 110 -4.07 -12.15 4.51
C GLU A 110 -3.26 -12.80 3.40
N ARG A 111 -3.84 -13.08 2.22
CA ARG A 111 -3.06 -13.52 1.05
C ARG A 111 -2.18 -12.41 0.49
N GLY A 112 -2.70 -11.18 0.42
CA GLY A 112 -1.95 -10.00 0.03
C GLY A 112 -0.79 -9.72 1.00
N MET A 113 -1.04 -9.79 2.30
CA MET A 113 -0.03 -9.66 3.36
C MET A 113 0.95 -10.82 3.33
N HIS A 114 0.51 -12.05 3.08
CA HIS A 114 1.42 -13.19 2.99
C HIS A 114 2.37 -13.02 1.81
N LYS A 115 1.86 -12.60 0.65
CA LYS A 115 2.70 -12.26 -0.50
C LYS A 115 3.62 -11.07 -0.21
N LEU A 116 3.10 -10.00 0.37
CA LEU A 116 3.87 -8.82 0.77
C LEU A 116 4.94 -9.16 1.82
N MET A 117 4.65 -10.10 2.72
CA MET A 117 5.54 -10.59 3.76
C MET A 117 6.61 -11.50 3.17
N MET A 118 6.28 -12.36 2.21
CA MET A 118 7.25 -13.20 1.48
C MET A 118 8.14 -12.36 0.56
N ASP A 119 7.57 -11.42 -0.17
CA ASP A 119 8.31 -10.44 -0.99
C ASP A 119 9.21 -9.58 -0.08
N GLY A 120 8.69 -9.14 1.06
CA GLY A 120 9.41 -8.42 2.10
C GLY A 120 10.55 -9.22 2.73
N VAL A 121 10.36 -10.52 2.98
CA VAL A 121 11.41 -11.43 3.47
C VAL A 121 12.49 -11.64 2.40
N SER A 122 12.12 -11.77 1.13
CA SER A 122 13.09 -11.87 0.04
C SER A 122 13.90 -10.58 -0.10
N ALA A 123 13.24 -9.42 -0.01
CA ALA A 123 13.88 -8.11 -0.03
C ALA A 123 14.78 -7.93 1.19
N ALA A 124 14.33 -8.36 2.38
CA ALA A 124 15.12 -8.33 3.61
C ALA A 124 16.36 -9.23 3.52
N LYS A 125 16.28 -10.40 2.88
CA LYS A 125 17.44 -11.26 2.62
C LYS A 125 18.43 -10.60 1.65
N THR A 126 17.94 -9.99 0.57
CA THR A 126 18.79 -9.23 -0.36
C THR A 126 19.47 -8.06 0.35
N VAL A 127 18.74 -7.33 1.19
CA VAL A 127 19.27 -6.26 2.03
C VAL A 127 20.29 -6.77 3.05
N ALA A 128 20.04 -7.91 3.70
CA ALA A 128 20.96 -8.51 4.67
C ALA A 128 22.27 -8.94 4.01
N ASN A 129 22.22 -9.43 2.77
CA ASN A 129 23.41 -9.75 1.99
C ASN A 129 24.18 -8.48 1.59
N LEU A 130 23.47 -7.39 1.27
CA LEU A 130 24.07 -6.06 1.07
C LEU A 130 24.63 -5.48 2.38
N MET A 131 24.25 -6.03 3.54
CA MET A 131 24.71 -5.60 4.85
C MET A 131 26.02 -6.26 5.33
N VAL A 132 26.66 -7.10 4.52
CA VAL A 132 27.97 -7.66 4.87
C VAL A 132 29.05 -6.91 4.07
N PRO A 133 29.94 -6.14 4.74
CA PRO A 133 31.01 -5.44 4.02
C PRO A 133 32.02 -6.44 3.45
N VAL A 134 32.42 -6.23 2.20
CA VAL A 134 33.40 -7.11 1.52
C VAL A 134 34.83 -6.78 1.97
N THR A 135 35.11 -5.52 2.35
CA THR A 135 36.44 -5.11 2.82
C THR A 135 36.38 -4.30 4.13
N THR A 136 37.46 -4.37 4.91
CA THR A 136 37.58 -3.68 6.21
C THR A 136 37.67 -2.16 6.10
N GLU A 137 37.98 -1.62 4.92
CA GLU A 137 38.13 -0.19 4.68
C GLU A 137 36.77 0.55 4.64
N TYR A 138 35.70 -0.10 4.16
CA TYR A 138 34.36 0.50 4.06
C TYR A 138 33.44 0.24 5.27
N GLN A 139 33.92 -0.46 6.30
CA GLN A 139 33.20 -0.72 7.55
C GLN A 139 32.43 0.48 8.14
N PRO A 140 33.00 1.69 8.29
CA PRO A 140 32.28 2.81 8.90
C PRO A 140 31.13 3.34 8.03
N LEU A 141 31.28 3.34 6.71
CA LEU A 141 30.24 3.76 5.78
C LEU A 141 29.09 2.76 5.77
N HIS A 142 29.46 1.48 5.74
CA HIS A 142 28.53 0.36 5.80
C HIS A 142 27.71 0.36 7.11
N SER A 143 28.36 0.60 8.26
CA SER A 143 27.68 0.77 9.56
C SER A 143 26.70 1.95 9.58
N THR A 144 27.03 3.05 8.89
CA THR A 144 26.16 4.22 8.83
C THR A 144 24.93 3.96 7.97
N LEU A 145 25.11 3.39 6.77
CA LEU A 145 24.02 3.05 5.86
C LEU A 145 23.09 1.98 6.44
N SER A 146 23.64 0.97 7.11
CA SER A 146 22.84 -0.05 7.80
C SER A 146 22.04 0.53 8.98
N THR A 147 22.61 1.51 9.70
CA THR A 147 21.87 2.24 10.74
C THR A 147 20.69 3.01 10.14
N ILE A 148 20.91 3.75 9.04
CA ILE A 148 19.85 4.52 8.35
C ILE A 148 18.75 3.59 7.84
N LEU A 149 19.14 2.45 7.27
CA LEU A 149 18.18 1.46 6.79
C LEU A 149 17.38 0.84 7.94
N GLY A 150 18.05 0.49 9.04
CA GLY A 150 17.40 0.00 10.25
C GLY A 150 16.38 1.00 10.80
N THR A 151 16.72 2.29 10.85
CA THR A 151 15.79 3.32 11.30
C THR A 151 14.61 3.53 10.38
N GLY A 152 14.83 3.54 9.06
CA GLY A 152 13.76 3.65 8.08
C GLY A 152 12.76 2.51 8.21
N LEU A 153 13.25 1.26 8.35
CA LEU A 153 12.41 0.08 8.53
C LEU A 153 11.61 0.12 9.84
N VAL A 154 12.22 0.54 10.95
CA VAL A 154 11.50 0.72 12.23
C VAL A 154 10.38 1.75 12.09
N SER A 155 10.64 2.87 11.41
CA SER A 155 9.60 3.88 11.14
C SER A 155 8.46 3.33 10.28
N VAL A 156 8.75 2.49 9.28
CA VAL A 156 7.70 1.82 8.48
C VAL A 156 6.86 0.89 9.33
N VAL A 157 7.48 0.04 10.16
CA VAL A 157 6.75 -0.89 11.05
C VAL A 157 5.86 -0.13 12.02
N TRP A 158 6.38 0.94 12.63
CA TRP A 158 5.61 1.77 13.54
C TRP A 158 4.47 2.50 12.82
N GLY A 159 4.75 3.03 11.62
CA GLY A 159 3.75 3.67 10.76
C GLY A 159 2.61 2.73 10.41
N LEU A 160 2.90 1.48 10.03
CA LEU A 160 1.89 0.44 9.77
C LEU A 160 1.06 0.13 11.02
N GLY A 161 1.69 -0.02 12.19
CA GLY A 161 0.99 -0.25 13.45
C GLY A 161 0.04 0.89 13.82
N LEU A 162 0.42 2.14 13.53
CA LEU A 162 -0.44 3.30 13.74
C LEU A 162 -1.52 3.47 12.67
N ALA A 163 -1.28 3.04 11.43
CA ALA A 163 -2.27 3.05 10.36
C ALA A 163 -3.45 2.13 10.70
N ALA A 164 -3.22 1.06 11.47
CA ALA A 164 -4.27 0.17 11.97
C ALA A 164 -5.16 0.82 13.05
N SER A 165 -4.75 1.95 13.65
CA SER A 165 -5.55 2.66 14.65
C SER A 165 -6.64 3.52 14.00
N ARG A 166 -7.87 3.46 14.53
CA ARG A 166 -9.02 4.27 14.08
C ARG A 166 -8.96 5.75 14.51
N LYS A 167 -7.92 6.17 15.23
CA LYS A 167 -7.81 7.56 15.71
C LYS A 167 -7.28 8.47 14.59
N PRO A 168 -7.90 9.64 14.33
CA PRO A 168 -7.46 10.55 13.27
C PRO A 168 -6.07 11.15 13.53
N THR A 169 -5.66 11.29 14.79
CA THR A 169 -4.30 11.69 15.17
C THR A 169 -3.25 10.65 14.77
N SER A 170 -3.53 9.36 14.97
CA SER A 170 -2.60 8.29 14.62
C SER A 170 -2.49 8.10 13.12
N MET A 171 -3.55 8.36 12.35
CA MET A 171 -3.49 8.30 10.89
C MET A 171 -2.55 9.36 10.29
N GLY A 172 -2.55 10.58 10.82
CA GLY A 172 -1.60 11.61 10.36
C GLY A 172 -0.14 11.28 10.69
N LEU A 173 0.09 10.70 11.88
CA LEU A 173 1.43 10.27 12.28
C LEU A 173 1.90 9.04 11.50
N ALA A 174 1.00 8.10 11.22
CA ALA A 174 1.26 6.93 10.39
C ALA A 174 1.72 7.31 8.97
N ASP A 175 0.98 8.21 8.31
CA ASP A 175 1.29 8.67 6.95
C ASP A 175 2.69 9.30 6.86
N THR A 176 3.05 10.09 7.87
CA THR A 176 4.37 10.72 7.97
C THR A 176 5.47 9.66 8.16
N LEU A 177 5.30 8.75 9.11
CA LEU A 177 6.28 7.70 9.40
C LEU A 177 6.48 6.74 8.22
N LEU A 178 5.41 6.40 7.52
CA LEU A 178 5.46 5.54 6.34
C LEU A 178 6.22 6.24 5.19
N THR A 179 5.84 7.47 4.88
CA THR A 179 6.43 8.21 3.75
C THR A 179 7.93 8.42 3.98
N VAL A 180 8.31 8.88 5.18
CA VAL A 180 9.71 9.16 5.50
C VAL A 180 10.50 7.86 5.64
N GLY A 181 9.96 6.86 6.35
CA GLY A 181 10.63 5.58 6.53
C GLY A 181 10.88 4.83 5.22
N LEU A 182 9.93 4.88 4.27
CA LEU A 182 10.10 4.31 2.93
C LEU A 182 11.16 5.06 2.13
N ALA A 183 11.14 6.40 2.17
CA ALA A 183 12.11 7.22 1.44
C ALA A 183 13.55 6.97 1.95
N GLU A 184 13.75 6.92 3.27
CA GLU A 184 15.05 6.62 3.88
C GLU A 184 15.53 5.22 3.54
N SER A 185 14.64 4.23 3.64
CA SER A 185 14.99 2.84 3.33
C SER A 185 15.40 2.69 1.86
N ALA A 186 14.64 3.30 0.94
CA ALA A 186 14.95 3.27 -0.48
C ALA A 186 16.30 3.92 -0.79
N ALA A 187 16.58 5.09 -0.20
CA ALA A 187 17.84 5.79 -0.37
C ALA A 187 19.03 4.99 0.18
N ALA A 188 18.88 4.37 1.35
CA ALA A 188 19.92 3.54 1.96
C ALA A 188 20.20 2.28 1.13
N VAL A 189 19.17 1.61 0.62
CA VAL A 189 19.33 0.43 -0.25
C VAL A 189 20.02 0.80 -1.56
N ALA A 190 19.61 1.89 -2.21
CA ALA A 190 20.25 2.36 -3.43
C ALA A 190 21.75 2.67 -3.21
N SER A 191 22.06 3.31 -2.08
CA SER A 191 23.45 3.63 -1.69
C SER A 191 24.27 2.37 -1.40
N LEU A 192 23.72 1.40 -0.65
CA LEU A 192 24.39 0.12 -0.39
C LEU A 192 24.66 -0.66 -1.67
N HIS A 193 23.71 -0.66 -2.59
CA HIS A 193 23.86 -1.33 -3.88
C HIS A 193 24.94 -0.68 -4.75
N GLN A 194 25.01 0.66 -4.76
CA GLN A 194 26.08 1.37 -5.46
C GLN A 194 27.46 1.12 -4.81
N LEU A 195 27.52 1.07 -3.48
CA LEU A 195 28.75 0.75 -2.75
C LEU A 195 29.22 -0.68 -3.07
N SER A 196 28.32 -1.66 -3.03
CA SER A 196 28.63 -3.06 -3.36
C SER A 196 29.18 -3.20 -4.79
N ARG A 197 28.59 -2.49 -5.76
CA ARG A 197 29.14 -2.45 -7.13
C ARG A 197 30.55 -1.88 -7.18
N SER A 198 30.80 -0.76 -6.50
CA SER A 198 32.14 -0.16 -6.46
C SER A 198 33.18 -1.10 -5.82
N GLU A 199 32.82 -1.86 -4.77
CA GLU A 199 33.70 -2.86 -4.16
C GLU A 199 34.04 -4.00 -5.14
N THR A 200 33.06 -4.44 -5.94
CA THR A 200 33.31 -5.47 -6.97
C THR A 200 34.21 -4.97 -8.09
N GLU A 201 34.06 -3.71 -8.52
CA GLU A 201 34.89 -3.11 -9.57
C GLU A 201 36.34 -2.90 -9.10
N VAL A 202 36.54 -2.50 -7.84
CA VAL A 202 37.89 -2.38 -7.24
C VAL A 202 38.54 -3.77 -7.10
N SER A 203 37.78 -4.76 -6.64
CA SER A 203 38.27 -6.13 -6.48
C SER A 203 38.61 -6.79 -7.82
N ALA A 204 37.92 -6.42 -8.89
CA ALA A 204 38.22 -6.81 -10.27
C ALA A 204 39.40 -6.03 -10.89
N GLY A 205 39.98 -5.06 -10.18
CA GLY A 205 41.05 -4.19 -10.67
C GLY A 205 40.61 -3.19 -11.73
N GLN A 206 39.30 -2.98 -11.90
CA GLN A 206 38.72 -2.09 -12.92
C GLN A 206 38.65 -0.63 -12.46
N MET A 207 38.65 -0.39 -11.14
CA MET A 207 38.71 0.95 -10.55
C MET A 207 39.90 1.11 -9.60
N SER A 208 40.52 2.29 -9.64
CA SER A 208 41.55 2.65 -8.68
C SER A 208 40.96 3.17 -7.36
N MET A 209 41.61 2.88 -6.23
CA MET A 209 41.18 3.37 -4.91
C MET A 209 41.06 4.90 -4.82
N ARG A 210 41.83 5.66 -5.61
CA ARG A 210 41.72 7.13 -5.68
C ARG A 210 40.42 7.60 -6.33
N GLN A 211 39.89 6.85 -7.30
CA GLN A 211 38.61 7.19 -7.93
C GLN A 211 37.46 6.94 -6.94
N VAL A 212 37.52 5.86 -6.17
CA VAL A 212 36.50 5.56 -5.16
C VAL A 212 36.50 6.59 -4.03
N SER A 213 37.68 6.99 -3.52
CA SER A 213 37.75 8.02 -2.47
C SER A 213 37.19 9.37 -2.94
N SER A 214 37.36 9.72 -4.22
CA SER A 214 36.75 10.93 -4.79
C SER A 214 35.21 10.87 -4.83
N GLN A 215 34.64 9.69 -5.10
CA GLN A 215 33.20 9.47 -5.00
C GLN A 215 32.71 9.46 -3.55
N MET A 216 33.51 9.00 -2.58
CA MET A 216 33.15 9.01 -1.16
C MET A 216 32.94 10.43 -0.61
N HIS A 217 33.65 11.45 -1.10
CA HIS A 217 33.38 12.84 -0.73
C HIS A 217 32.00 13.34 -1.18
N ALA A 218 31.39 12.72 -2.20
CA ALA A 218 29.99 12.98 -2.54
C ALA A 218 29.04 12.38 -1.49
N TYR A 219 29.34 11.19 -0.97
CA TYR A 219 28.56 10.54 0.09
C TYR A 219 28.62 11.27 1.43
N ASP A 220 29.78 11.80 1.83
CA ASP A 220 29.89 12.64 3.03
C ASP A 220 29.03 13.91 2.93
N ARG A 221 28.91 14.49 1.72
CA ARG A 221 27.99 15.61 1.48
C ARG A 221 26.53 15.17 1.61
N VAL A 222 26.17 14.00 1.11
CA VAL A 222 24.82 13.41 1.25
C VAL A 222 24.47 13.17 2.73
N LEU A 223 25.41 12.66 3.54
CA LEU A 223 25.24 12.52 4.99
C LEU A 223 25.10 13.88 5.69
N GLY A 224 25.84 14.89 5.22
CA GLY A 224 25.68 16.28 5.64
C GLY A 224 24.27 16.81 5.35
N TYR A 225 23.73 16.56 4.16
CA TYR A 225 22.36 16.95 3.82
C TYR A 225 21.31 16.26 4.70
N GLY A 226 21.57 15.03 5.14
CA GLY A 226 20.71 14.32 6.10
C GLY A 226 20.48 15.08 7.41
N THR A 227 21.52 15.76 7.93
CA THR A 227 21.38 16.63 9.13
C THR A 227 20.43 17.79 8.85
N THR A 228 20.62 18.47 7.71
CA THR A 228 19.84 19.65 7.34
C THR A 228 18.38 19.30 7.08
N LEU A 229 18.13 18.16 6.41
CA LEU A 229 16.79 17.63 6.20
C LEU A 229 16.11 17.24 7.52
N GLY A 230 16.84 16.62 8.45
CA GLY A 230 16.32 16.28 9.78
C GLY A 230 15.89 17.51 10.57
N PHE A 231 16.73 18.56 10.61
CA PHE A 231 16.38 19.83 11.28
C PHE A 231 15.25 20.57 10.57
N LEU A 232 15.20 20.53 9.25
CA LEU A 232 14.12 21.14 8.47
C LEU A 232 12.79 20.43 8.71
N ALA A 233 12.77 19.10 8.77
CA ALA A 233 11.59 18.32 9.15
C ALA A 233 11.12 18.64 10.57
N LEU A 234 12.06 18.78 11.53
CA LEU A 234 11.79 19.23 12.90
C LEU A 234 11.13 20.61 12.92
N GLY A 235 11.71 21.57 12.18
CA GLY A 235 11.20 22.94 12.08
C GLY A 235 9.82 22.99 11.44
N LEU A 236 9.60 22.22 10.38
CA LEU A 236 8.29 22.11 9.71
C LEU A 236 7.25 21.48 10.64
N GLY A 237 7.62 20.45 11.40
CA GLY A 237 6.76 19.82 12.40
C GLY A 237 6.35 20.78 13.51
N LEU A 238 7.31 21.52 14.08
CA LEU A 238 7.03 22.56 15.08
C LEU A 238 6.16 23.68 14.52
N PHE A 239 6.42 24.13 13.30
CA PHE A 239 5.61 25.13 12.61
C PHE A 239 4.17 24.64 12.42
N MET A 240 3.98 23.41 11.94
CA MET A 240 2.65 22.82 11.80
C MET A 240 1.93 22.65 13.14
N GLN A 241 2.65 22.38 14.23
CA GLN A 241 2.05 22.29 15.56
C GLN A 241 1.48 23.64 16.04
N VAL A 242 2.11 24.76 15.65
CA VAL A 242 1.70 26.12 16.01
C VAL A 242 0.66 26.68 15.03
N ALA A 243 0.82 26.41 13.73
CA ALA A 243 0.05 27.03 12.66
C ALA A 243 -1.17 26.22 12.20
N ALA A 244 -1.25 24.92 12.48
CA ALA A 244 -2.33 24.11 11.95
C ALA A 244 -3.67 24.39 12.68
N PRO A 245 -4.79 24.47 11.94
CA PRO A 245 -6.13 24.54 12.53
C PRO A 245 -6.38 23.32 13.43
N SER A 246 -7.33 23.43 14.37
CA SER A 246 -7.60 22.49 15.48
C SER A 246 -7.92 21.03 15.09
N GLN A 247 -7.84 20.68 13.81
CA GLN A 247 -8.01 19.31 13.32
C GLN A 247 -6.97 18.36 13.94
N SER A 248 -7.46 17.20 14.36
CA SER A 248 -6.67 16.17 15.03
C SER A 248 -5.59 15.53 14.13
N ARG A 249 -5.83 15.48 12.81
CA ARG A 249 -4.92 14.84 11.85
C ARG A 249 -3.62 15.61 11.63
N SER A 250 -3.68 16.94 11.56
CA SER A 250 -2.51 17.82 11.39
C SER A 250 -1.59 17.80 12.62
N LYS A 251 -2.16 17.75 13.83
CA LYS A 251 -1.40 17.61 15.08
C LYS A 251 -0.62 16.30 15.15
N GLY A 252 -1.20 15.22 14.63
CA GLY A 252 -0.53 13.92 14.50
C GLY A 252 0.67 13.96 13.54
N ALA A 253 0.49 14.57 12.37
CA ALA A 253 1.58 14.74 11.40
C ALA A 253 2.72 15.60 11.96
N ALA A 254 2.39 16.71 12.63
CA ALA A 254 3.35 17.58 13.29
C ALA A 254 4.19 16.84 14.34
N ALA A 255 3.55 16.05 15.21
CA ALA A 255 4.25 15.24 16.21
C ALA A 255 5.18 14.20 15.56
N GLY A 256 4.75 13.58 14.46
CA GLY A 256 5.59 12.64 13.69
C GLY A 256 6.86 13.30 13.15
N LEU A 257 6.72 14.46 12.51
CA LEU A 257 7.85 15.23 11.97
C LEU A 257 8.85 15.66 13.05
N ILE A 258 8.36 16.07 14.23
CA ILE A 258 9.20 16.46 15.36
C ILE A 258 10.01 15.27 15.88
N SER A 259 9.35 14.13 16.15
CA SER A 259 10.02 12.92 16.63
C SER A 259 11.08 12.43 15.64
N HIS A 260 10.75 12.42 14.35
CA HIS A 260 11.65 11.94 13.31
C HIS A 260 12.86 12.87 13.10
N GLY A 261 12.63 14.19 13.06
CA GLY A 261 13.71 15.17 12.95
C GLY A 261 14.67 15.15 14.14
N LEU A 262 14.15 14.95 15.37
CA LEU A 262 14.98 14.78 16.57
C LEU A 262 15.88 13.56 16.46
N MET A 263 15.31 12.43 16.02
CA MET A 263 16.04 11.17 15.89
C MET A 263 17.16 11.28 14.84
N LEU A 264 16.85 11.78 13.64
CA LEU A 264 17.83 12.02 12.58
C LEU A 264 18.94 12.98 13.03
N GLY A 265 18.58 14.09 13.68
CA GLY A 265 19.54 15.07 14.19
C GLY A 265 20.49 14.46 15.22
N LEU A 266 19.99 13.65 16.15
CA LEU A 266 20.80 12.96 17.15
C LEU A 266 21.74 11.93 16.54
N MET A 267 21.28 11.14 15.58
CA MET A 267 22.08 10.10 14.94
C MET A 267 23.22 10.70 14.10
N THR A 268 22.90 11.69 13.27
CA THR A 268 23.88 12.36 12.42
C THR A 268 24.89 13.16 13.25
N TRP A 269 24.46 13.83 14.32
CA TRP A 269 25.36 14.48 15.27
C TRP A 269 26.30 13.49 15.97
N ARG A 270 25.79 12.32 16.40
CA ARG A 270 26.63 11.25 16.97
C ARG A 270 27.63 10.68 15.96
N ALA A 271 27.25 10.56 14.68
CA ALA A 271 28.14 10.14 13.61
C ALA A 271 29.25 11.17 13.38
N ALA A 272 28.90 12.45 13.24
CA ALA A 272 29.85 13.55 13.07
C ALA A 272 30.84 13.64 14.25
N ARG A 273 30.35 13.50 15.49
CA ARG A 273 31.20 13.54 16.69
C ARG A 273 32.18 12.36 16.77
N ARG A 274 31.79 11.18 16.27
CA ARG A 274 32.68 10.00 16.17
C ARG A 274 33.77 10.22 15.12
N ALA A 275 33.43 10.82 13.98
CA ALA A 275 34.41 11.16 12.95
C ALA A 275 35.47 12.15 13.46
N CYS A 276 35.07 13.23 14.15
CA CYS A 276 36.02 14.19 14.72
C CYS A 276 36.96 13.60 15.79
N ARG A 277 36.53 12.57 16.54
CA ARG A 277 37.35 11.91 17.56
C ARG A 277 38.41 10.96 16.98
N ARG A 278 38.21 10.45 15.76
CA ARG A 278 39.17 9.56 15.08
C ARG A 278 40.33 10.30 14.42
N ASN A 279 40.14 11.60 14.15
CA ASN A 279 41.11 12.47 13.48
C ASN A 279 41.95 13.32 14.44
N ARG A 280 41.82 13.09 15.75
CA ARG A 280 42.66 13.65 16.81
C ARG A 280 43.45 12.51 17.45
#